data_AF-T1CSA8-F1
#
_entry.id   AF-T1CSA8-F1
#
_cell.length_a   1.000
_cell.length_b   1.000
_cell.length_c   1.000
_cell.angle_alpha   90.00
_cell.angle_beta   90.00
_cell.angle_gamma   90.00
#
_symmetry.space_group_name_H-M   'P 1'
#
loop_
_entity.id
_entity.type
_entity.pdbx_description
1 polymer ?
#
loop_
_entity_poly.entity_id
_entity_poly.type
_entity_poly.pdbx_seq_one_letter_code
_entity_poly.pdbx_strand_id
1 'polypeptide(L)'
;MPNNDTLGSLITTARKAKGLSQKELAERVALSPQYLNDIEHDRRMPSSPEFVTQVARVLSLDADYLSFLADTWPDSLRRQIKSADDFTRLVTAFRRKQSGS
;
A
#
# COMPACT_ATOMS: atom_id res chain seq x y z
N MET A 1 -19.44 -4.80 -3.25
CA MET A 1 -18.62 -5.44 -4.32
C MET A 1 -17.21 -5.57 -3.75
N PRO A 2 -16.54 -6.73 -3.80
CA PRO A 2 -15.10 -6.70 -3.61
C PRO A 2 -14.57 -5.87 -4.78
N ASN A 3 -14.13 -4.65 -4.50
CA ASN A 3 -13.47 -3.84 -5.49
C ASN A 3 -12.20 -4.60 -5.84
N ASN A 4 -12.07 -5.03 -7.10
CA ASN A 4 -10.89 -5.74 -7.61
C ASN A 4 -9.75 -4.74 -7.81
N ASP A 5 -9.52 -3.89 -6.80
CA ASP A 5 -8.63 -2.76 -6.84
C ASP A 5 -7.20 -3.28 -6.74
N THR A 6 -6.42 -3.03 -7.79
CA THR A 6 -4.97 -3.08 -7.70
C THR A 6 -4.45 -1.87 -6.93
N LEU A 7 -3.21 -1.95 -6.44
CA LEU A 7 -2.54 -0.80 -5.82
C LEU A 7 -2.59 0.44 -6.73
N GLY A 8 -2.25 0.27 -8.01
CA GLY A 8 -2.22 1.35 -8.98
C GLY A 8 -3.59 1.98 -9.21
N SER A 9 -4.63 1.16 -9.34
CA SER A 9 -6.01 1.64 -9.56
C SER A 9 -6.56 2.42 -8.36
N LEU A 10 -6.26 1.98 -7.13
CA LEU A 10 -6.69 2.65 -5.91
C LEU A 10 -6.00 4.02 -5.75
N ILE A 11 -4.68 4.07 -5.97
CA ILE A 11 -3.91 5.32 -5.92
C ILE A 11 -4.41 6.29 -6.98
N THR A 12 -4.62 5.82 -8.22
CA THR A 12 -5.14 6.65 -9.32
C THR A 12 -6.49 7.25 -9.00
N THR A 13 -7.41 6.43 -8.47
CA THR A 13 -8.77 6.86 -8.13
C THR A 13 -8.75 7.91 -7.02
N ALA A 14 -8.01 7.64 -5.94
CA ALA A 14 -7.91 8.55 -4.80
C ALA A 14 -7.19 9.86 -5.17
N ARG A 15 -6.14 9.80 -5.99
CA ARG A 15 -5.46 10.99 -6.51
C ARG A 15 -6.41 11.88 -7.31
N LYS A 16 -7.16 11.30 -8.25
CA LYS A 16 -8.14 12.02 -9.08
C LYS A 16 -9.27 12.61 -8.23
N ALA A 17 -9.75 11.88 -7.22
CA ALA A 17 -10.77 12.40 -6.30
C ALA A 17 -10.29 13.64 -5.51
N LYS A 18 -8.98 13.78 -5.29
CA LYS A 18 -8.37 14.97 -4.68
C LYS A 18 -8.00 16.07 -5.68
N GLY A 19 -8.29 15.90 -6.98
CA GLY A 19 -7.95 16.86 -8.03
C GLY A 19 -6.45 17.00 -8.29
N LEU A 20 -5.63 16.03 -7.87
CA LEU A 20 -4.18 16.10 -8.02
C LEU A 20 -3.74 15.55 -9.37
N SER A 21 -2.80 16.21 -10.04
CA SER A 21 -2.01 15.62 -11.11
C SER A 21 -1.00 14.60 -10.56
N GLN A 22 -0.48 13.73 -11.43
CA GLN A 22 0.60 12.80 -11.05
C GLN A 22 1.84 13.57 -10.55
N LYS A 23 2.18 14.69 -11.20
CA LYS A 23 3.32 15.52 -10.79
C LYS A 23 3.15 16.05 -9.36
N GLU A 24 1.98 16.59 -9.03
CA GLU A 24 1.71 17.14 -7.69
C GLU A 24 1.72 16.05 -6.62
N LEU A 25 1.16 14.87 -6.90
CA LEU A 25 1.24 13.76 -5.94
C LEU A 25 2.70 13.33 -5.76
N ALA A 26 3.44 13.15 -6.85
CA ALA A 26 4.83 12.72 -6.81
C ALA A 26 5.70 13.69 -6.00
N GLU A 27 5.52 15.00 -6.17
CA GLU A 27 6.20 16.03 -5.38
C GLU A 27 5.85 15.92 -3.88
N ARG A 28 4.57 15.71 -3.53
CA ARG A 28 4.13 15.57 -2.13
C ARG A 28 4.66 14.33 -1.43
N VAL A 29 4.97 13.27 -2.17
CA VAL A 29 5.55 12.03 -1.63
C VAL A 29 7.04 11.87 -1.97
N ALA A 30 7.70 12.95 -2.42
CA ALA A 30 9.13 12.98 -2.76
C ALA A 30 9.57 11.88 -3.75
N LEU A 31 8.76 11.64 -4.78
CA LEU A 31 9.03 10.68 -5.86
C LEU A 31 9.18 11.38 -7.20
N SER A 32 9.76 10.68 -8.18
CA SER A 32 9.67 11.13 -9.56
C SER A 32 8.25 10.88 -10.12
N PRO A 33 7.73 11.77 -10.99
CA PRO A 33 6.44 11.55 -11.66
C PRO A 33 6.40 10.24 -12.45
N GLN A 34 7.53 9.86 -13.06
CA GLN A 34 7.65 8.58 -13.79
C GLN A 34 7.48 7.38 -12.85
N TYR A 35 8.10 7.39 -11.67
CA TYR A 35 7.96 6.31 -10.73
C TYR A 35 6.52 6.17 -10.24
N LEU A 36 5.87 7.29 -9.86
CA LEU A 36 4.46 7.27 -9.48
C LEU A 36 3.57 6.77 -10.63
N ASN A 37 3.82 7.20 -11.86
CA ASN A 37 3.10 6.73 -13.04
C ASN A 37 3.26 5.22 -13.25
N ASP A 38 4.44 4.66 -13.00
CA ASP A 38 4.65 3.21 -13.08
C ASP A 38 3.93 2.44 -11.97
N ILE A 39 3.84 3.01 -10.75
CA ILE A 39 3.00 2.44 -9.68
C ILE A 39 1.52 2.49 -10.05
N GLU A 40 1.02 3.63 -10.54
CA GLU A 40 -0.41 3.82 -10.88
C GLU A 40 -0.91 2.87 -11.98
N HIS A 41 0.01 2.31 -12.78
CA HIS A 41 -0.29 1.33 -13.83
C HIS A 41 0.17 -0.09 -13.48
N ASP A 42 0.50 -0.35 -12.21
CA ASP A 42 0.96 -1.66 -11.72
C ASP A 42 2.20 -2.20 -12.47
N ARG A 43 2.98 -1.34 -13.14
CA ARG A 43 4.23 -1.70 -13.83
C ARG A 43 5.39 -1.86 -12.86
N ARG A 44 5.27 -1.27 -11.68
CA ARG A 44 6.26 -1.36 -10.62
C ARG A 44 5.54 -1.43 -9.27
N MET A 45 6.10 -2.24 -8.38
CA MET A 45 5.69 -2.25 -6.98
C MET A 45 6.57 -1.30 -6.16
N PRO A 46 6.02 -0.69 -5.09
CA PRO A 46 6.82 0.15 -4.22
C PRO A 46 7.87 -0.68 -3.48
N SER A 47 9.11 -0.19 -3.47
CA SER A 47 10.23 -0.89 -2.84
C SER A 47 10.36 -0.62 -1.34
N SER A 48 9.65 0.36 -0.80
CA SER A 48 9.78 0.79 0.59
C SER A 48 8.41 0.92 1.30
N PRO A 49 8.27 0.47 2.56
CA PRO A 49 7.06 0.70 3.37
C PRO A 49 6.76 2.18 3.60
N GLU A 50 7.79 3.03 3.58
CA GLU A 50 7.67 4.47 3.76
C GLU A 50 6.87 5.10 2.62
N PHE A 51 7.01 4.59 1.38
CA PHE A 51 6.17 4.99 0.25
C PHE A 51 4.69 4.81 0.56
N VAL A 52 4.31 3.61 1.03
CA VAL A 52 2.92 3.25 1.27
C VAL A 52 2.32 4.17 2.33
N THR A 53 3.08 4.43 3.40
CA THR A 53 2.67 5.31 4.49
C THR A 53 2.48 6.75 4.02
N GLN A 54 3.39 7.27 3.18
CA GLN A 54 3.29 8.64 2.67
C GLN A 54 2.12 8.81 1.71
N VAL A 55 1.94 7.88 0.77
CA VAL A 55 0.81 7.89 -0.18
C VAL A 55 -0.52 7.77 0.58
N ALA A 56 -0.61 6.86 1.55
CA ALA A 56 -1.80 6.70 2.38
C ALA A 56 -2.14 8.01 3.11
N ARG A 57 -1.15 8.70 3.68
CA ARG A 57 -1.35 10.00 4.33
C ARG A 57 -1.83 11.08 3.35
N VAL A 58 -1.15 11.25 2.22
CA VAL A 58 -1.48 12.33 1.25
C VAL A 58 -2.85 12.09 0.61
N LEU A 59 -3.19 10.84 0.32
CA LEU A 59 -4.46 10.45 -0.31
C LEU A 59 -5.57 10.11 0.68
N SER A 60 -5.31 10.16 1.99
CA SER A 60 -6.26 9.78 3.05
C SER A 60 -6.80 8.35 2.88
N LEU A 61 -5.91 7.42 2.55
CA LEU A 61 -6.21 5.99 2.43
C LEU A 61 -5.78 5.24 3.69
N ASP A 62 -6.35 4.05 3.88
CA ASP A 62 -5.92 3.13 4.92
C ASP A 62 -4.54 2.54 4.57
N ALA A 63 -3.54 2.77 5.43
CA ALA A 63 -2.17 2.36 5.16
C ALA A 63 -1.99 0.84 5.20
N ASP A 64 -2.75 0.13 6.04
CA ASP A 64 -2.64 -1.33 6.18
C ASP A 64 -3.24 -2.02 4.95
N TYR A 65 -4.34 -1.49 4.41
CA TYR A 65 -4.94 -1.96 3.17
C TYR A 65 -4.05 -1.65 1.96
N LEU A 66 -3.44 -0.46 1.92
CA LEU A 66 -2.49 -0.11 0.86
C LEU A 66 -1.23 -0.99 0.94
N SER A 67 -0.78 -1.34 2.15
CA SER A 67 0.31 -2.31 2.36
C SER A 67 -0.05 -3.69 1.84
N PHE A 68 -1.28 -4.16 2.10
CA PHE A 68 -1.80 -5.42 1.58
C PHE A 68 -1.77 -5.45 0.04
N LEU A 69 -2.26 -4.40 -0.64
CA LEU A 69 -2.22 -4.32 -2.10
C LEU A 69 -0.80 -4.20 -2.68
N ALA A 70 0.15 -3.74 -1.87
CA ALA A 70 1.56 -3.63 -2.24
C ALA A 70 2.37 -4.91 -1.96
N ASP A 71 1.73 -6.02 -1.53
CA ASP A 71 2.40 -7.24 -1.03
C ASP A 71 3.44 -6.94 0.06
N THR A 72 3.18 -5.93 0.88
CA THR A 72 4.01 -5.59 2.03
C THR A 72 3.28 -5.87 3.33
N TRP A 73 4.04 -6.04 4.41
CA TRP A 73 3.45 -6.19 5.73
C TRP A 73 2.95 -4.83 6.24
N PRO A 74 1.70 -4.75 6.73
CA PRO A 74 1.20 -3.59 7.46
C PRO A 74 2.11 -3.21 8.63
N ASP A 75 2.34 -1.91 8.81
CA ASP A 75 3.20 -1.41 9.90
C ASP A 75 2.58 -1.69 11.28
N SER A 76 1.25 -1.70 11.39
CA SER A 76 0.53 -2.11 12.58
C SER A 76 0.88 -3.54 13.02
N LEU A 77 1.01 -4.47 12.08
CA LEU A 77 1.41 -5.85 12.33
C LEU A 77 2.91 -5.97 12.64
N ARG A 78 3.77 -5.23 11.92
CA ARG A 78 5.21 -5.19 12.21
C ARG A 78 5.48 -4.79 13.66
N ARG A 79 4.80 -3.77 14.18
CA ARG A 79 4.97 -3.31 15.57
C ARG A 79 4.56 -4.32 16.63
N GLN A 80 3.70 -5.28 16.29
CA GLN A 80 3.26 -6.33 17.22
C GLN A 80 4.24 -7.49 17.31
N ILE A 81 5.14 -7.63 16.33
CA ILE A 81 6.16 -8.68 16.31
C ILE A 81 7.32 -8.27 17.21
N LYS A 82 7.32 -8.76 18.45
CA LYS A 82 8.42 -8.53 19.42
C LYS A 82 9.36 -9.73 19.55
N SER A 83 8.92 -10.89 19.07
CA SER A 83 9.66 -12.15 19.13
C SER A 83 9.36 -13.04 17.92
N ALA A 84 10.18 -14.07 17.72
CA ALA A 84 9.94 -15.09 16.70
C ALA A 84 8.62 -15.85 16.93
N ASP A 85 8.21 -16.02 18.19
CA ASP A 85 6.94 -16.64 18.56
C ASP A 85 5.76 -15.75 18.18
N ASP A 86 5.85 -14.44 18.41
CA ASP A 86 4.82 -13.47 17.99
C ASP A 86 4.66 -13.48 16.46
N PHE A 87 5.78 -13.48 15.74
CA PHE A 87 5.79 -13.62 14.27
C PHE A 87 5.07 -14.90 13.83
N THR A 88 5.43 -16.04 14.41
CA THR A 88 4.87 -17.34 14.05
C THR A 88 3.37 -17.40 14.30
N ARG A 89 2.90 -16.81 15.42
CA ARG A 89 1.46 -16.72 15.73
C ARG A 89 0.72 -15.85 14.72
N LEU A 90 1.26 -14.66 14.41
CA LEU A 90 0.66 -13.70 13.48
C LEU A 90 0.63 -14.22 12.04
N VAL A 91 1.73 -14.80 11.54
CA VAL A 91 1.82 -15.36 10.18
C VAL A 91 0.91 -16.55 10.01
N THR A 92 0.84 -17.45 11.01
CA THR A 92 -0.07 -18.59 10.98
C THR A 92 -1.53 -18.14 10.92
N ALA A 93 -1.90 -17.13 11.70
CA ALA A 93 -3.23 -16.54 11.67
C ALA A 93 -3.53 -15.88 10.30
N PHE A 94 -2.55 -15.18 9.73
CA PHE A 94 -2.67 -14.50 8.42
C PHE A 94 -2.79 -15.50 7.26
N ARG A 95 -1.96 -16.54 7.22
CA ARG A 95 -1.99 -17.60 6.18
C ARG A 95 -3.32 -18.35 6.15
N ARG A 96 -3.93 -18.65 7.30
CA ARG A 96 -5.26 -19.29 7.37
C ARG A 96 -6.37 -18.47 6.71
N LYS A 97 -6.20 -17.15 6.59
CA LYS A 97 -7.15 -16.25 5.92
C LYS A 97 -6.92 -16.16 4.40
N GLN A 98 -5.74 -16.55 3.91
CA GLN A 98 -5.41 -16.58 2.46
C GLN A 98 -5.84 -17.88 1.76
N SER A 99 -6.04 -18.98 2.50
CA SER A 99 -6.39 -20.29 1.92
C SER A 99 -7.89 -20.50 1.65
N GLY A 100 -8.72 -19.47 1.83
CA GLY A 100 -10.15 -19.51 1.58
C GLY A 100 -10.54 -18.45 0.55
N SER A 101 -10.24 -18.70 -0.71
CA SER A 101 -10.80 -17.97 -1.85
C SER A 101 -11.07 -18.92 -3.00
#